data_AF-A0A936DD19-F1
#
_entry.id   AF-A0A936DD19-F1
#
_cell.length_a   1.000
_cell.length_b   1.000
_cell.length_c   1.000
_cell.angle_alpha   90.00
_cell.angle_beta   90.00
_cell.angle_gamma   90.00
#
_symmetry.space_group_name_H-M   'P 1'
#
loop_
_entity.id
_entity.type
_entity.pdbx_description
1 polymer ?
#
loop_
_entity_poly.entity_id
_entity_poly.type
_entity_poly.pdbx_seq_one_letter_code
_entity_poly.pdbx_strand_id
1 'polypeptide(L)'
;MTRLPRSTASRVALAGLALVGGFGCNQTASFRLRWQIEARDGELLPVTDPLQCSEFGMNTMRVLVTDPAGLVAFDDVLPCFAHGFANPERMFEGPELDAGHYIVEVRGLQRDLQPWEDAPLDPTSTQFCSGAAATIACNEVDVACDCQQFDAEKDVTVTLDPFVLTAPRECIDGIDNDRDGLVDDEDAACGIDGLASESLEVSAVQFRAVLSLFDGNPRMTCEGVRLIDLRARVCRLDDLGDDGACDDTSAVTLDPVPCRLGEPSFFATTLGEGEWVLELTGRGPGGTLTTVPATFPFTLQPGPGAFVPIAVDFPAAAFEPAIEAAAAFALEFARGDAESTATRTCLPPVDGGTLAIADLVLELRDAHGGPLPSPASLSDGTVLDGTPIPCPSAIVRTAALSWGGFSLRAQARAADGTVCFSTDTPDGGGAPLVLAPGSSAVSLVIPRVLDENGLPPAACRDCTTDVQCGDGTCVDGLCE
;
A
#
# COMPACT_ATOMS: atom_id res chain seq x y z
N MET A 1 -62.92 1.20 20.83
CA MET A 1 -64.33 1.07 20.38
C MET A 1 -64.51 1.89 19.12
N THR A 2 -64.34 1.28 17.95
CA THR A 2 -64.98 1.70 16.69
C THR A 2 -64.85 0.51 15.73
N ARG A 3 -65.94 0.21 15.05
CA ARG A 3 -66.24 -1.05 14.36
C ARG A 3 -66.43 -0.75 12.87
N LEU A 4 -66.07 -1.77 12.06
CA LEU A 4 -66.60 -2.16 10.74
C LEU A 4 -66.05 -1.43 9.49
N PRO A 5 -66.11 -2.04 8.27
CA PRO A 5 -66.70 -3.35 7.93
C PRO A 5 -65.80 -4.33 7.15
N ARG A 6 -66.24 -5.59 7.22
CA ARG A 6 -65.91 -6.72 6.34
C ARG A 6 -66.39 -6.46 4.91
N SER A 7 -65.60 -6.92 3.93
CA SER A 7 -66.09 -7.28 2.60
C SER A 7 -65.88 -8.78 2.40
N THR A 8 -66.98 -9.47 2.13
CA THR A 8 -67.12 -10.89 1.81
C THR A 8 -67.55 -11.02 0.36
N ALA A 9 -66.85 -11.83 -0.43
CA ALA A 9 -67.28 -12.60 -1.61
C ALA A 9 -66.01 -12.89 -2.44
N SER A 10 -65.71 -14.07 -2.99
CA SER A 10 -66.51 -15.26 -3.24
C SER A 10 -65.56 -16.46 -3.33
N ARG A 11 -66.00 -17.61 -2.78
CA ARG A 11 -65.48 -18.92 -3.19
C ARG A 11 -66.12 -19.28 -4.53
N VAL A 12 -65.30 -19.53 -5.55
CA VAL A 12 -65.66 -20.42 -6.66
C VAL A 12 -64.59 -21.49 -6.73
N ALA A 13 -65.07 -22.73 -6.82
CA ALA A 13 -64.33 -23.96 -6.72
C ALA A 13 -63.48 -24.26 -7.96
N LEU A 14 -62.47 -25.09 -7.72
CA LEU A 14 -61.58 -25.77 -8.64
C LEU A 14 -62.26 -26.29 -9.93
N ALA A 15 -61.56 -26.13 -11.04
CA ALA A 15 -61.47 -27.14 -12.09
C ALA A 15 -60.00 -27.20 -12.54
N GLY A 16 -59.43 -28.39 -12.48
CA GLY A 16 -57.99 -28.63 -12.57
C GLY A 16 -57.37 -28.25 -13.90
N LEU A 17 -56.17 -27.67 -13.83
CA LEU A 17 -55.14 -27.91 -14.83
C LEU A 17 -54.15 -28.88 -14.22
N ALA A 18 -53.94 -29.98 -14.94
CA ALA A 18 -52.90 -30.95 -14.65
C ALA A 18 -51.54 -30.25 -14.58
N LEU A 19 -50.84 -30.48 -13.47
CA LEU A 19 -49.40 -30.29 -13.35
C LEU A 19 -48.74 -31.10 -14.47
N VAL A 20 -48.26 -30.40 -15.50
CA VAL A 20 -47.15 -30.92 -16.31
C VAL A 20 -45.94 -30.83 -15.37
N GLY A 21 -45.66 -31.95 -14.70
CA GLY A 21 -44.41 -32.13 -13.98
C GLY A 21 -43.29 -31.91 -14.98
N GLY A 22 -42.50 -30.86 -14.74
CA GLY A 22 -41.21 -30.72 -15.41
C GLY A 22 -40.43 -31.99 -15.13
N PHE A 23 -40.12 -32.75 -16.19
CA PHE A 23 -38.99 -33.65 -16.17
C PHE A 23 -37.76 -32.76 -15.97
N GLY A 24 -37.40 -32.51 -14.72
CA GLY A 24 -36.05 -32.08 -14.41
C GLY A 24 -35.14 -33.19 -14.93
N CYS A 25 -34.35 -32.88 -15.95
CA CYS A 25 -33.25 -33.73 -16.37
C CYS A 25 -32.37 -33.93 -15.14
N ASN A 26 -32.50 -35.07 -14.48
CA ASN A 26 -31.60 -35.47 -13.41
C ASN A 26 -30.32 -35.92 -14.12
N GLN A 27 -29.43 -34.97 -14.41
CA GLN A 27 -28.12 -35.26 -15.00
C GLN A 27 -27.35 -36.15 -14.04
N THR A 28 -26.78 -37.24 -14.54
CA THR A 28 -25.98 -38.16 -13.74
C THR A 28 -24.59 -37.55 -13.54
N ALA A 29 -24.21 -37.27 -12.29
CA ALA A 29 -22.87 -36.76 -11.97
C ALA A 29 -21.79 -37.72 -12.48
N SER A 30 -20.74 -37.21 -13.14
CA SER A 30 -19.65 -38.05 -13.63
C SER A 30 -18.68 -38.49 -12.54
N PHE A 31 -18.56 -37.70 -11.47
CA PHE A 31 -17.73 -38.04 -10.33
C PHE A 31 -18.38 -37.60 -9.01
N ARG A 32 -17.97 -38.25 -7.93
CA ARG A 32 -18.20 -37.81 -6.56
C ARG A 32 -16.91 -37.85 -5.78
N LEU A 33 -16.68 -36.84 -4.95
CA LEU A 33 -15.45 -36.69 -4.19
C LEU A 33 -15.69 -36.14 -2.79
N ARG A 34 -14.65 -36.24 -1.97
CA ARG A 34 -14.55 -35.65 -0.65
C ARG A 34 -13.09 -35.30 -0.39
N TRP A 35 -12.85 -34.36 0.51
CA TRP A 35 -11.50 -34.04 0.99
C TRP A 35 -11.37 -34.24 2.50
N GLN A 36 -10.14 -34.40 2.94
CA GLN A 36 -9.67 -34.48 4.31
C GLN A 36 -8.54 -33.48 4.49
N ILE A 37 -8.30 -33.07 5.73
CA ILE A 37 -7.20 -32.18 6.08
C ILE A 37 -6.15 -33.01 6.80
N GLU A 38 -4.93 -33.02 6.29
CA GLU A 38 -3.77 -33.48 7.03
C GLU A 38 -3.34 -32.36 7.96
N ALA A 39 -3.52 -32.57 9.26
CA ALA A 39 -3.08 -31.65 10.30
C ALA A 39 -1.55 -31.54 10.33
N ARG A 40 -1.04 -30.49 10.98
CA ARG A 40 0.40 -30.19 11.04
C ARG A 40 1.24 -31.27 11.72
N ASP A 41 0.62 -32.10 12.54
CA ASP A 41 1.22 -33.26 13.20
C ASP A 41 1.14 -34.57 12.36
N GLY A 42 0.57 -34.49 11.16
CA GLY A 42 0.37 -35.60 10.23
C GLY A 42 -0.92 -36.39 10.46
N GLU A 43 -1.81 -35.96 11.36
CA GLU A 43 -3.11 -36.62 11.55
C GLU A 43 -4.06 -36.31 10.37
N LEU A 44 -4.64 -37.35 9.77
CA LEU A 44 -5.64 -37.21 8.71
C LEU A 44 -7.04 -37.03 9.32
N LEU A 45 -7.59 -35.82 9.18
CA LEU A 45 -8.87 -35.43 9.74
C LEU A 45 -9.94 -35.34 8.65
N PRO A 46 -11.01 -36.16 8.70
CA PRO A 46 -12.15 -35.97 7.82
C PRO A 46 -12.89 -34.69 8.20
N VAL A 47 -13.18 -33.84 7.21
CA VAL A 47 -13.92 -32.60 7.42
C VAL A 47 -15.39 -32.92 7.71
N THR A 48 -15.76 -33.01 8.99
CA THR A 48 -17.12 -33.33 9.46
C THR A 48 -17.73 -32.23 10.33
N ASP A 49 -16.91 -31.28 10.79
CA ASP A 49 -17.31 -30.09 11.52
C ASP A 49 -16.75 -28.84 10.82
N PRO A 50 -17.54 -27.77 10.61
CA PRO A 50 -17.04 -26.51 10.07
C PRO A 50 -15.89 -25.89 10.90
N LEU A 51 -15.78 -26.19 12.20
CA LEU A 51 -14.67 -25.70 13.04
C LEU A 51 -13.31 -26.21 12.57
N GLN A 52 -13.24 -27.42 12.00
CA GLN A 52 -11.99 -27.97 11.47
C GLN A 52 -11.43 -27.10 10.33
N CYS A 53 -12.30 -26.56 9.49
CA CYS A 53 -11.88 -25.63 8.42
C CYS A 53 -11.30 -24.33 8.98
N SER A 54 -11.87 -23.83 10.08
CA SER A 54 -11.39 -22.60 10.73
C SER A 54 -10.13 -22.81 11.57
N GLU A 55 -9.85 -24.04 12.03
CA GLU A 55 -8.64 -24.40 12.78
C GLU A 55 -7.39 -24.44 11.88
N PHE A 56 -7.56 -24.65 10.57
CA PHE A 56 -6.46 -24.76 9.61
C PHE A 56 -6.45 -23.66 8.54
N GLY A 57 -7.21 -22.57 8.72
CA GLY A 57 -7.21 -21.40 7.84
C GLY A 57 -7.95 -21.60 6.51
N MET A 58 -8.28 -22.84 6.16
CA MET A 58 -8.91 -23.23 4.91
C MET A 58 -10.42 -22.99 4.94
N ASN A 59 -10.85 -21.82 4.46
CA ASN A 59 -12.27 -21.47 4.42
C ASN A 59 -12.96 -21.91 3.12
N THR A 60 -12.20 -22.03 2.03
CA THR A 60 -12.72 -22.25 0.69
C THR A 60 -11.88 -23.26 -0.07
N MET A 61 -12.51 -23.96 -1.01
CA MET A 61 -11.94 -25.04 -1.79
C MET A 61 -12.21 -24.78 -3.26
N ARG A 62 -11.23 -24.96 -4.13
CA ARG A 62 -11.46 -25.01 -5.58
C ARG A 62 -11.45 -26.45 -6.05
N VAL A 63 -12.41 -26.81 -6.88
CA VAL A 63 -12.45 -28.08 -7.59
C VAL A 63 -12.32 -27.77 -9.07
N LEU A 64 -11.16 -28.12 -9.65
CA LEU A 64 -10.85 -27.90 -11.04
C LEU A 64 -10.73 -29.24 -11.76
N VAL A 65 -11.42 -29.41 -12.88
CA VAL A 65 -11.37 -30.61 -13.72
C VAL A 65 -10.88 -30.21 -15.10
N THR A 66 -9.82 -30.87 -15.56
CA THR A 66 -9.21 -30.65 -16.88
C THR A 66 -9.09 -31.94 -17.66
N ASP A 67 -9.14 -31.84 -18.98
CA ASP A 67 -8.76 -32.94 -19.86
C ASP A 67 -7.22 -33.06 -19.98
N PRO A 68 -6.67 -34.11 -20.61
CA PRO A 68 -5.22 -34.27 -20.76
C PRO A 68 -4.57 -33.23 -21.67
N ALA A 69 -5.35 -32.44 -22.42
CA ALA A 69 -4.87 -31.30 -23.20
C ALA A 69 -4.84 -30.00 -22.36
N GLY A 70 -5.29 -30.05 -21.11
CA GLY A 70 -5.36 -28.91 -20.20
C GLY A 70 -6.61 -28.05 -20.39
N LEU A 71 -7.62 -28.52 -21.14
CA LEU A 71 -8.87 -27.79 -21.31
C LEU A 71 -9.75 -28.00 -20.07
N VAL A 72 -10.27 -26.89 -19.53
CA VAL A 72 -11.13 -26.89 -18.34
C VAL A 72 -12.52 -27.46 -18.70
N ALA A 73 -12.89 -28.53 -18.02
CA ALA A 73 -14.19 -29.17 -18.12
C ALA A 73 -15.13 -28.78 -16.97
N PHE A 74 -14.58 -28.46 -15.79
CA PHE A 74 -15.30 -27.94 -14.64
C PHE A 74 -14.38 -27.10 -13.76
N ASP A 75 -14.91 -26.04 -13.17
CA ASP A 75 -14.19 -25.15 -12.25
C ASP A 75 -15.20 -24.51 -11.31
N ASP A 76 -15.12 -24.83 -10.02
CA ASP A 76 -16.02 -24.28 -9.01
C ASP A 76 -15.31 -24.06 -7.69
N VAL A 77 -15.84 -23.12 -6.91
CA VAL A 77 -15.32 -22.70 -5.61
C VAL A 77 -16.37 -23.00 -4.54
N LEU A 78 -16.04 -23.94 -3.66
CA LEU A 78 -16.92 -24.50 -2.64
C LEU A 78 -16.44 -24.08 -1.24
N PRO A 79 -17.34 -23.97 -0.24
CA PRO A 79 -16.90 -23.84 1.14
C PRO A 79 -16.12 -25.09 1.57
N CYS A 80 -15.10 -24.93 2.43
CA CYS A 80 -14.36 -26.07 3.00
C CYS A 80 -15.27 -27.09 3.66
N PHE A 81 -16.31 -26.62 4.36
CA PHE A 81 -17.40 -27.46 4.83
C PHE A 81 -18.54 -27.49 3.80
N ALA A 82 -18.40 -28.37 2.80
CA ALA A 82 -19.43 -28.54 1.77
C ALA A 82 -20.75 -29.06 2.35
N HIS A 83 -21.85 -28.70 1.70
CA HIS A 83 -23.19 -28.96 2.23
C HIS A 83 -23.44 -30.45 2.50
N GLY A 84 -23.61 -30.77 3.79
CA GLY A 84 -23.93 -32.12 4.27
C GLY A 84 -22.72 -32.99 4.61
N PHE A 85 -21.50 -32.42 4.61
CA PHE A 85 -20.28 -33.11 5.06
C PHE A 85 -20.31 -33.56 6.52
N ALA A 86 -21.25 -33.06 7.35
CA ALA A 86 -21.55 -33.62 8.67
C ALA A 86 -21.84 -35.13 8.63
N ASN A 87 -22.33 -35.65 7.50
CA ASN A 87 -22.39 -37.09 7.26
C ASN A 87 -21.11 -37.54 6.55
N PRO A 88 -20.31 -38.47 7.13
CA PRO A 88 -19.08 -38.95 6.51
C PRO A 88 -19.32 -39.68 5.17
N GLU A 89 -20.50 -40.24 4.96
CA GLU A 89 -20.89 -40.93 3.72
C GLU A 89 -21.28 -39.97 2.59
N ARG A 90 -21.51 -38.69 2.90
CA ARG A 90 -21.92 -37.71 1.90
C ARG A 90 -20.69 -37.17 1.17
N MET A 91 -20.80 -37.11 -0.16
CA MET A 91 -19.77 -36.62 -1.07
C MET A 91 -20.32 -35.44 -1.88
N PHE A 92 -19.41 -34.60 -2.36
CA PHE A 92 -19.73 -33.62 -3.40
C PHE A 92 -19.94 -34.36 -4.72
N GLU A 93 -21.00 -34.01 -5.45
CA GLU A 93 -21.33 -34.57 -6.76
C GLU A 93 -20.96 -33.54 -7.83
N GLY A 94 -20.06 -33.92 -8.74
CA GLY A 94 -19.64 -33.08 -9.86
C GLY A 94 -20.69 -33.03 -10.99
N PRO A 95 -20.44 -32.23 -12.04
CA PRO A 95 -21.32 -32.18 -13.21
C PRO A 95 -21.26 -33.48 -14.03
N GLU A 96 -22.17 -33.61 -14.99
CA GLU A 96 -22.06 -34.57 -16.10
C GLU A 96 -20.99 -34.08 -17.10
N LEU A 97 -20.01 -34.90 -17.39
CA LEU A 97 -18.92 -34.68 -18.34
C LEU A 97 -19.08 -35.59 -19.56
N ASP A 98 -18.49 -35.20 -20.69
CA ASP A 98 -18.34 -36.09 -21.84
C ASP A 98 -17.47 -37.29 -21.48
N ALA A 99 -17.63 -38.40 -22.21
CA ALA A 99 -16.80 -39.59 -21.96
C ALA A 99 -15.33 -39.29 -22.33
N GLY A 100 -14.41 -39.54 -21.40
CA GLY A 100 -13.00 -39.19 -21.58
C GLY A 100 -12.16 -39.36 -20.32
N HIS A 101 -10.86 -39.16 -20.47
CA HIS A 101 -9.90 -39.12 -19.36
C HIS A 101 -9.87 -37.71 -18.78
N TYR A 102 -9.88 -37.56 -17.45
CA TYR A 102 -9.83 -36.27 -16.78
C TYR A 102 -8.89 -36.28 -15.58
N ILE A 103 -8.39 -35.10 -15.25
CA ILE A 103 -7.62 -34.79 -14.04
C ILE A 103 -8.49 -33.89 -13.16
N VAL A 104 -8.64 -34.25 -11.89
CA VAL A 104 -9.32 -33.47 -10.86
C VAL A 104 -8.27 -32.94 -9.89
N GLU A 105 -8.30 -31.64 -9.69
CA GLU A 105 -7.54 -30.91 -8.68
C GLU A 105 -8.50 -30.42 -7.60
N VAL A 106 -8.14 -30.68 -6.33
CA VAL A 106 -8.79 -30.04 -5.19
C VAL A 106 -7.76 -29.20 -4.46
N ARG A 107 -8.09 -27.94 -4.21
CA ARG A 107 -7.17 -26.97 -3.59
C ARG A 107 -7.84 -26.19 -2.48
N GLY A 108 -7.17 -26.04 -1.34
CA GLY A 108 -7.54 -25.09 -0.29
C GLY A 108 -7.13 -23.66 -0.66
N LEU A 109 -8.03 -22.70 -0.44
CA LEU A 109 -7.80 -21.29 -0.77
C LEU A 109 -7.84 -20.40 0.49
N GLN A 110 -7.13 -19.29 0.38
CA GLN A 110 -7.17 -18.14 1.28
C GLN A 110 -8.52 -17.42 1.21
N ARG A 111 -8.73 -16.45 2.12
CA ARG A 111 -9.95 -15.61 2.14
C ARG A 111 -10.10 -14.73 0.91
N ASP A 112 -8.99 -14.32 0.30
CA ASP A 112 -8.96 -13.53 -0.94
C ASP A 112 -8.98 -14.42 -2.21
N LEU A 113 -9.20 -15.73 -2.03
CA LEU A 113 -9.25 -16.76 -3.07
C LEU A 113 -7.90 -17.05 -3.74
N GLN A 114 -6.79 -16.59 -3.17
CA GLN A 114 -5.46 -17.03 -3.57
C GLN A 114 -5.15 -18.44 -3.02
N PRO A 115 -4.27 -19.21 -3.67
CA PRO A 115 -3.77 -20.46 -3.12
C PRO A 115 -2.87 -20.22 -1.90
N TRP A 116 -2.69 -21.25 -1.06
CA TRP A 116 -1.69 -21.25 -0.01
C TRP A 116 -0.33 -21.61 -0.59
N GLU A 117 0.64 -20.68 -0.50
CA GLU A 117 1.96 -20.79 -1.11
C GLU A 117 3.08 -20.63 -0.08
N ASP A 118 4.10 -21.50 -0.14
CA ASP A 118 5.30 -21.37 0.71
C ASP A 118 6.40 -20.47 0.11
N ALA A 119 6.27 -20.08 -1.15
CA ALA A 119 7.18 -19.15 -1.84
C ALA A 119 6.46 -18.43 -2.99
N PRO A 120 6.85 -17.18 -3.33
CA PRO A 120 6.22 -16.45 -4.43
C PRO A 120 6.36 -17.18 -5.77
N LEU A 121 5.23 -17.42 -6.44
CA LEU A 121 5.19 -18.06 -7.76
C LEU A 121 6.01 -17.32 -8.83
N ASP A 122 6.60 -18.10 -9.74
CA ASP A 122 6.85 -17.63 -11.10
C ASP A 122 5.47 -17.45 -11.78
N PRO A 123 5.08 -16.23 -12.22
CA PRO A 123 3.78 -15.95 -12.82
C PRO A 123 3.53 -16.67 -14.16
N THR A 124 4.51 -17.42 -14.67
CA THR A 124 4.37 -18.25 -15.88
C THR A 124 3.95 -19.70 -15.60
N SER A 125 3.95 -20.14 -14.34
CA SER A 125 3.38 -21.43 -13.94
C SER A 125 1.85 -21.31 -13.94
N THR A 126 1.19 -21.90 -14.94
CA THR A 126 -0.28 -21.87 -15.09
C THR A 126 -0.90 -23.26 -15.10
N GLN A 127 -0.10 -24.30 -14.83
CA GLN A 127 -0.52 -25.69 -14.95
C GLN A 127 -0.01 -26.48 -13.74
N PHE A 128 -0.92 -26.80 -12.81
CA PHE A 128 -0.55 -27.11 -11.42
C PHE A 128 -0.69 -28.60 -11.05
N CYS A 129 -1.61 -29.34 -11.66
CA CYS A 129 -1.51 -30.80 -11.77
C CYS A 129 -0.91 -31.13 -13.16
N SER A 130 0.40 -31.34 -13.26
CA SER A 130 1.04 -31.76 -14.52
C SER A 130 1.89 -33.00 -14.34
N GLY A 131 1.71 -33.98 -15.22
CA GLY A 131 2.45 -35.23 -15.20
C GLY A 131 2.28 -35.99 -16.50
N ALA A 132 3.39 -36.48 -17.08
CA ALA A 132 3.34 -37.46 -18.15
C ALA A 132 2.91 -38.81 -17.57
N ALA A 133 1.61 -39.08 -17.50
CA ALA A 133 0.91 -40.36 -17.28
C ALA A 133 1.34 -41.30 -16.11
N ALA A 134 2.42 -41.04 -15.37
CA ALA A 134 2.92 -41.94 -14.32
C ALA A 134 2.79 -41.39 -12.90
N THR A 135 2.80 -40.06 -12.72
CA THR A 135 2.58 -39.39 -11.44
C THR A 135 1.96 -38.01 -11.69
N ILE A 136 0.74 -37.79 -11.22
CA ILE A 136 0.09 -36.47 -11.17
C ILE A 136 0.30 -35.97 -9.74
N ALA A 137 0.82 -34.75 -9.60
CA ALA A 137 1.04 -34.12 -8.31
C ALA A 137 0.82 -32.61 -8.45
N CYS A 138 0.54 -31.96 -7.32
CA CYS A 138 0.49 -30.51 -7.22
C CYS A 138 1.86 -29.88 -7.39
N ASN A 139 1.88 -28.56 -7.60
CA ASN A 139 3.11 -27.79 -7.60
C ASN A 139 3.80 -27.88 -6.22
N GLU A 140 5.12 -27.93 -6.19
CA GLU A 140 5.92 -28.07 -4.96
C GLU A 140 5.71 -26.91 -3.97
N VAL A 141 5.17 -25.78 -4.43
CA VAL A 141 4.87 -24.60 -3.58
C VAL A 141 3.42 -24.52 -3.13
N ASP A 142 2.51 -25.31 -3.70
CA ASP A 142 1.08 -25.31 -3.32
C ASP A 142 0.88 -26.24 -2.10
N VAL A 143 0.73 -25.66 -0.91
CA VAL A 143 0.76 -26.43 0.35
C VAL A 143 -0.55 -27.19 0.60
N ALA A 144 -1.68 -26.65 0.14
CA ALA A 144 -3.01 -27.24 0.36
C ALA A 144 -3.62 -27.75 -0.96
N CYS A 145 -3.04 -28.78 -1.57
CA CYS A 145 -3.47 -29.29 -2.87
C CYS A 145 -3.34 -30.81 -2.99
N ASP A 146 -4.28 -31.45 -3.71
CA ASP A 146 -4.18 -32.86 -4.12
C ASP A 146 -4.81 -33.09 -5.52
N CYS A 147 -4.30 -34.07 -6.26
CA CYS A 147 -4.67 -34.37 -7.63
C CYS A 147 -5.02 -35.85 -7.83
N GLN A 148 -6.07 -36.14 -8.57
CA GLN A 148 -6.42 -37.49 -9.01
C GLN A 148 -6.82 -37.52 -10.49
N GLN A 149 -6.75 -38.70 -11.11
CA GLN A 149 -7.22 -38.94 -12.46
C GLN A 149 -8.37 -39.93 -12.46
N PHE A 150 -9.31 -39.77 -13.40
CA PHE A 150 -10.40 -40.70 -13.59
C PHE A 150 -10.90 -40.71 -15.04
N ASP A 151 -11.65 -41.76 -15.37
CA ASP A 151 -12.29 -41.93 -16.66
C ASP A 151 -13.78 -41.64 -16.49
N ALA A 152 -14.27 -40.59 -17.15
CA ALA A 152 -15.70 -40.31 -17.20
C ALA A 152 -16.35 -41.24 -18.24
N GLU A 153 -17.43 -41.90 -17.83
CA GLU A 153 -18.30 -42.67 -18.70
C GLU A 153 -19.72 -42.10 -18.63
N LYS A 154 -20.45 -42.20 -19.73
CA LYS A 154 -21.82 -41.71 -19.79
C LYS A 154 -22.72 -42.50 -18.82
N ASP A 155 -23.55 -41.78 -18.07
CA ASP A 155 -24.50 -42.34 -17.09
C ASP A 155 -23.84 -43.15 -15.95
N VAL A 156 -22.54 -42.93 -15.69
CA VAL A 156 -21.78 -43.57 -14.62
C VAL A 156 -21.17 -42.50 -13.71
N THR A 157 -21.35 -42.67 -12.40
CA THR A 157 -20.71 -41.83 -11.37
C THR A 157 -19.52 -42.56 -10.78
N VAL A 158 -18.31 -42.04 -10.99
CA VAL A 158 -17.08 -42.56 -10.38
C VAL A 158 -16.94 -42.01 -8.96
N THR A 159 -16.52 -42.87 -8.02
CA THR A 159 -16.17 -42.44 -6.66
C THR A 159 -14.67 -42.26 -6.58
N LEU A 160 -14.22 -41.03 -6.36
CA LEU A 160 -12.81 -40.74 -6.18
C LEU A 160 -12.39 -41.04 -4.74
N ASP A 161 -11.11 -41.36 -4.56
CA ASP A 161 -10.55 -41.49 -3.22
C ASP A 161 -10.58 -40.12 -2.53
N PRO A 162 -10.62 -40.07 -1.18
CA PRO A 162 -10.59 -38.80 -0.48
C PRO A 162 -9.32 -38.02 -0.81
N PHE A 163 -9.48 -36.75 -1.20
CA PHE A 163 -8.37 -35.84 -1.43
C PHE A 163 -7.76 -35.44 -0.09
N VAL A 164 -6.44 -35.42 0.03
CA VAL A 164 -5.73 -35.07 1.27
C VAL A 164 -5.03 -33.73 1.11
N LEU A 165 -5.45 -32.75 1.91
CA LEU A 165 -4.90 -31.39 1.83
C LEU A 165 -4.10 -31.10 3.08
N THR A 166 -2.83 -30.77 2.92
CA THR A 166 -1.99 -30.40 4.05
C THR A 166 -2.39 -29.03 4.58
N ALA A 167 -2.55 -28.93 5.89
CA ALA A 167 -2.84 -27.67 6.56
C ALA A 167 -1.68 -26.67 6.31
N PRO A 168 -1.98 -25.41 5.93
CA PRO A 168 -0.98 -24.37 5.86
C PRO A 168 -0.22 -24.23 7.19
N ARG A 169 1.06 -23.88 7.11
CA ARG A 169 1.88 -23.58 8.30
C ARG A 169 1.32 -22.36 9.03
N GLU A 170 1.55 -22.33 10.34
CA GLU A 170 0.98 -21.32 11.26
C GLU A 170 1.24 -19.89 10.81
N CYS A 171 2.46 -19.59 10.37
CA CYS A 171 2.86 -18.24 9.99
C CYS A 171 2.32 -17.73 8.65
N ILE A 172 1.47 -18.51 7.97
CA ILE A 172 0.78 -18.08 6.75
C ILE A 172 -0.66 -18.57 6.74
N ASP A 173 -1.26 -19.03 7.83
CA ASP A 173 -2.60 -19.64 7.80
C ASP A 173 -3.75 -18.62 8.03
N GLY A 174 -3.42 -17.37 8.38
CA GLY A 174 -4.37 -16.31 8.67
C GLY A 174 -5.13 -16.48 9.99
N ILE A 175 -4.63 -17.31 10.90
CA ILE A 175 -5.14 -17.57 12.25
C ILE A 175 -4.16 -16.98 13.26
N ASP A 176 -4.68 -16.52 14.40
CA ASP A 176 -3.91 -16.16 15.58
C ASP A 176 -3.80 -17.42 16.47
N ASN A 177 -2.77 -18.24 16.24
CA ASN A 177 -2.67 -19.58 16.82
C ASN A 177 -2.36 -19.59 18.34
N ASP A 178 -1.65 -18.57 18.85
CA ASP A 178 -1.37 -18.42 20.29
C ASP A 178 -2.35 -17.48 21.02
N ARG A 179 -3.18 -16.76 20.28
CA ARG A 179 -4.24 -15.85 20.75
C ARG A 179 -3.72 -14.58 21.40
N ASP A 180 -2.56 -14.10 20.98
CA ASP A 180 -1.99 -12.85 21.46
C ASP A 180 -2.55 -11.60 20.73
N GLY A 181 -3.30 -11.83 19.64
CA GLY A 181 -3.95 -10.80 18.81
C GLY A 181 -3.16 -10.40 17.57
N LEU A 182 -2.00 -11.00 17.32
CA LEU A 182 -1.21 -10.91 16.10
C LEU A 182 -1.48 -12.15 15.22
N VAL A 183 -1.17 -12.04 13.93
CA VAL A 183 -1.44 -13.09 12.94
C VAL A 183 -0.29 -13.16 11.95
N ASP A 184 0.15 -14.36 11.58
CA ASP A 184 1.12 -14.62 10.51
C ASP A 184 2.43 -13.80 10.66
N ASP A 185 2.86 -13.09 9.62
CA ASP A 185 4.06 -12.24 9.62
C ASP A 185 3.99 -11.07 10.61
N GLU A 186 2.80 -10.71 11.11
CA GLU A 186 2.66 -9.72 12.17
C GLU A 186 3.04 -10.30 13.54
N ASP A 187 3.02 -11.62 13.70
CA ASP A 187 3.44 -12.31 14.91
C ASP A 187 4.97 -12.38 15.05
N ALA A 188 5.48 -12.07 16.24
CA ALA A 188 6.91 -12.08 16.53
C ALA A 188 7.52 -13.50 16.48
N ALA A 189 6.75 -14.54 16.81
CA ALA A 189 7.14 -15.93 16.70
C ALA A 189 7.50 -16.28 15.27
N CYS A 190 6.74 -15.79 14.29
CA CYS A 190 6.97 -16.03 12.87
C CYS A 190 8.23 -15.34 12.33
N GLY A 191 8.60 -14.18 12.90
CA GLY A 191 9.78 -13.42 12.51
C GLY A 191 11.13 -13.96 12.98
N ILE A 192 11.18 -14.90 13.94
CA ILE A 192 12.43 -15.35 14.56
C ILE A 192 13.21 -16.34 13.67
N ASP A 193 12.54 -17.12 12.82
CA ASP A 193 13.23 -18.03 11.87
C ASP A 193 12.41 -18.40 10.61
N GLY A 194 11.24 -17.79 10.33
CA GLY A 194 10.40 -18.05 9.15
C GLY A 194 9.82 -19.47 9.02
N LEU A 195 10.33 -20.41 9.82
CA LEU A 195 9.88 -21.79 10.01
C LEU A 195 9.40 -22.04 11.45
N ALA A 196 9.42 -21.00 12.28
CA ALA A 196 8.89 -21.04 13.64
C ALA A 196 7.37 -21.20 13.61
N SER A 197 6.83 -21.76 14.68
CA SER A 197 5.38 -21.90 14.89
C SER A 197 4.89 -20.63 15.58
N GLU A 198 3.81 -20.05 15.07
CA GLU A 198 3.12 -18.91 15.70
C GLU A 198 2.68 -19.26 17.12
N SER A 199 2.30 -20.52 17.37
CA SER A 199 1.97 -21.06 18.69
C SER A 199 3.10 -21.00 19.73
N LEU A 200 4.32 -20.60 19.35
CA LEU A 200 5.39 -20.38 20.29
C LEU A 200 5.11 -19.08 21.06
N GLU A 201 4.88 -19.19 22.37
CA GLU A 201 4.85 -18.01 23.24
C GLU A 201 6.21 -17.29 23.17
N VAL A 202 6.29 -16.26 22.35
CA VAL A 202 7.48 -15.42 22.27
C VAL A 202 7.22 -14.19 23.12
N SER A 203 7.95 -14.09 24.23
CA SER A 203 8.04 -12.87 25.04
C SER A 203 8.90 -11.80 24.34
N ALA A 204 8.71 -11.61 23.04
CA ALA A 204 9.39 -10.61 22.25
C ALA A 204 8.55 -9.35 22.16
N VAL A 205 9.26 -8.23 22.21
CA VAL A 205 8.73 -6.92 21.87
C VAL A 205 9.00 -6.69 20.40
N GLN A 206 7.94 -6.55 19.61
CA GLN A 206 8.02 -6.19 18.20
C GLN A 206 7.86 -4.67 18.06
N PHE A 207 8.79 -4.05 17.36
CA PHE A 207 8.77 -2.63 17.05
C PHE A 207 8.34 -2.43 15.60
N ARG A 208 7.39 -1.52 15.37
CA ARG A 208 7.02 -1.03 14.03
C ARG A 208 7.44 0.43 13.89
N ALA A 209 8.57 0.68 13.25
CA ALA A 209 9.09 2.03 13.04
C ALA A 209 8.72 2.58 11.66
N VAL A 210 8.11 3.76 11.62
CA VAL A 210 7.88 4.53 10.38
C VAL A 210 8.76 5.77 10.42
N LEU A 211 9.69 5.85 9.47
CA LEU A 211 10.68 6.92 9.39
C LEU A 211 10.22 8.05 8.45
N SER A 212 10.40 9.28 8.91
CA SER A 212 10.35 10.50 8.11
C SER A 212 11.56 11.40 8.39
N LEU A 213 11.79 12.34 7.48
CA LEU A 213 12.88 13.32 7.59
C LEU A 213 12.31 14.71 7.37
N PHE A 214 12.77 15.66 8.19
CA PHE A 214 12.45 17.08 8.05
C PHE A 214 10.93 17.31 8.00
N ASP A 215 10.25 16.94 9.09
CA ASP A 215 8.80 17.11 9.25
C ASP A 215 8.00 16.44 8.11
N GLY A 216 8.43 15.24 7.69
CA GLY A 216 7.74 14.50 6.63
C GLY A 216 7.92 15.05 5.21
N ASN A 217 9.00 15.80 4.95
CA ASN A 217 9.26 16.38 3.62
C ASN A 217 9.40 15.28 2.54
N PRO A 218 8.48 15.20 1.56
CA PRO A 218 8.45 14.11 0.58
C PRO A 218 9.57 14.20 -0.47
N ARG A 219 10.34 15.29 -0.51
CA ARG A 219 11.51 15.44 -1.37
C ARG A 219 12.80 14.97 -0.71
N MET A 220 12.75 14.65 0.59
CA MET A 220 13.89 14.11 1.29
C MET A 220 14.12 12.65 0.94
N THR A 221 15.39 12.30 0.86
CA THR A 221 15.83 10.92 0.65
C THR A 221 16.94 10.62 1.65
N CYS A 222 17.02 9.35 2.06
CA CYS A 222 18.12 8.86 2.90
C CYS A 222 19.49 9.18 2.29
N GLU A 223 19.64 8.96 0.97
CA GLU A 223 20.87 9.29 0.24
C GLU A 223 21.20 10.79 0.29
N GLY A 224 20.20 11.66 0.12
CA GLY A 224 20.36 13.11 0.12
C GLY A 224 20.91 13.67 1.44
N VAL A 225 20.63 13.01 2.57
CA VAL A 225 21.18 13.35 3.89
C VAL A 225 22.31 12.40 4.33
N ARG A 226 22.77 11.52 3.44
CA ARG A 226 23.81 10.50 3.68
C ARG A 226 23.50 9.59 4.86
N LEU A 227 22.23 9.23 5.04
CA LEU A 227 21.75 8.26 6.01
C LEU A 227 21.64 6.87 5.33
N ILE A 228 22.24 5.84 5.91
CA ILE A 228 22.23 4.46 5.38
C ILE A 228 21.20 3.61 6.12
N ASP A 229 21.30 3.60 7.45
CA ASP A 229 20.45 2.83 8.35
C ASP A 229 20.33 3.58 9.68
N LEU A 230 19.48 3.08 10.57
CA LEU A 230 19.40 3.52 11.96
C LEU A 230 20.00 2.43 12.84
N ARG A 231 20.88 2.82 13.76
CA ARG A 231 21.24 1.99 14.89
C ARG A 231 20.07 1.97 15.86
N ALA A 232 19.54 0.78 16.14
CA ALA A 232 18.52 0.58 17.16
C ALA A 232 19.15 -0.02 18.42
N ARG A 233 18.86 0.58 19.58
CA ARG A 233 19.28 0.10 20.89
C ARG A 233 18.15 0.20 21.88
N VAL A 234 18.10 -0.72 22.84
CA VAL A 234 17.12 -0.68 23.92
C VAL A 234 17.83 -0.76 25.26
N CYS A 235 17.46 0.11 26.19
CA CYS A 235 17.93 0.11 27.57
C CYS A 235 16.78 0.35 28.54
N ARG A 236 16.99 0.08 29.83
CA ARG A 236 16.03 0.45 30.86
C ARG A 236 15.92 1.97 30.97
N LEU A 237 14.75 2.48 31.34
CA LEU A 237 14.53 3.92 31.46
C LEU A 237 15.45 4.58 32.50
N ASP A 238 15.81 3.86 33.57
CA ASP A 238 16.75 4.31 34.61
C ASP A 238 18.23 4.21 34.20
N ASP A 239 18.54 3.51 33.10
CA ASP A 239 19.88 3.43 32.51
C ASP A 239 20.10 4.47 31.40
N LEU A 240 19.14 5.37 31.16
CA LEU A 240 19.28 6.44 30.18
C LEU A 240 20.25 7.51 30.71
N GLY A 241 21.29 7.80 29.93
CA GLY A 241 22.30 8.81 30.26
C GLY A 241 21.72 10.23 30.28
N ASP A 242 22.46 11.16 30.91
CA ASP A 242 22.10 12.59 30.96
C ASP A 242 22.05 13.24 29.55
N ASP A 243 22.71 12.63 28.56
CA ASP A 243 22.69 13.02 27.15
C ASP A 243 21.48 12.47 26.38
N GLY A 244 20.60 11.71 27.06
CA GLY A 244 19.44 11.08 26.45
C GLY A 244 19.78 9.87 25.58
N ALA A 245 20.98 9.29 25.73
CA ALA A 245 21.38 8.07 25.05
C ALA A 245 21.39 6.87 26.01
N CYS A 246 21.19 5.66 25.48
CA CYS A 246 21.39 4.43 26.21
C CYS A 246 22.88 4.18 26.46
N ASP A 247 23.27 3.84 27.70
CA ASP A 247 24.65 3.51 28.02
C ASP A 247 25.16 2.30 27.22
N ASP A 248 26.40 2.41 26.71
CA ASP A 248 27.13 1.39 25.92
C ASP A 248 27.28 0.07 26.65
N THR A 249 27.20 0.05 27.98
CA THR A 249 27.39 -1.17 28.76
C THR A 249 26.10 -1.93 29.08
N SER A 250 24.95 -1.25 29.13
CA SER A 250 23.65 -1.84 29.52
C SER A 250 22.70 -2.04 28.35
N ALA A 251 22.90 -1.35 27.23
CA ALA A 251 21.97 -1.42 26.11
C ALA A 251 22.08 -2.73 25.32
N VAL A 252 20.93 -3.27 24.95
CA VAL A 252 20.80 -4.32 23.94
C VAL A 252 20.85 -3.64 22.57
N THR A 253 21.79 -4.04 21.72
CA THR A 253 21.84 -3.57 20.32
C THR A 253 21.01 -4.51 19.46
N LEU A 254 20.14 -3.93 18.64
CA LEU A 254 19.25 -4.64 17.73
C LEU A 254 19.80 -4.60 16.31
N ASP A 255 19.17 -5.37 15.42
CA ASP A 255 19.49 -5.29 14.00
C ASP A 255 19.29 -3.87 13.46
N PRO A 256 20.18 -3.37 12.56
CA PRO A 256 20.04 -2.04 12.00
C PRO A 256 18.71 -1.89 11.24
N VAL A 257 18.00 -0.79 11.51
CA VAL A 257 16.76 -0.48 10.81
C VAL A 257 17.10 0.15 9.47
N PRO A 258 16.72 -0.44 8.33
CA PRO A 258 17.05 0.12 7.03
C PRO A 258 16.41 1.52 6.87
N CYS A 259 17.12 2.45 6.23
CA CYS A 259 16.54 3.75 5.96
C CYS A 259 15.53 3.66 4.80
N ARG A 260 14.24 3.51 5.14
CA ARG A 260 13.10 3.53 4.21
C ARG A 260 12.09 4.56 4.72
N LEU A 261 11.82 5.59 3.91
CA LEU A 261 10.92 6.69 4.31
C LEU A 261 9.47 6.30 4.04
N GLY A 262 8.59 6.54 5.02
CA GLY A 262 7.15 6.27 4.91
C GLY A 262 6.74 4.78 4.95
N GLU A 263 7.69 3.86 4.79
CA GLU A 263 7.45 2.42 4.89
C GLU A 263 7.72 1.92 6.33
N PRO A 264 6.89 1.01 6.86
CA PRO A 264 7.14 0.42 8.17
C PRO A 264 8.35 -0.52 8.11
N SER A 265 9.22 -0.42 9.10
CA SER A 265 10.28 -1.39 9.39
C SER A 265 9.95 -2.14 10.68
N PHE A 266 10.13 -3.45 10.64
CA PHE A 266 9.86 -4.35 11.76
C PHE A 266 11.16 -4.94 12.28
N PHE A 267 11.29 -4.99 13.60
CA PHE A 267 12.40 -5.63 14.30
C PHE A 267 11.94 -6.00 15.70
N ALA A 268 12.54 -7.02 16.30
CA ALA A 268 12.08 -7.55 17.57
C ALA A 268 13.23 -7.87 18.53
N THR A 269 12.91 -7.94 19.82
CA THR A 269 13.86 -8.38 20.86
C THR A 269 13.13 -8.88 22.10
N THR A 270 13.77 -9.72 22.90
CA THR A 270 13.18 -10.24 24.14
C THR A 270 13.50 -9.31 25.30
N LEU A 271 12.47 -8.78 25.95
CA LEU A 271 12.60 -7.87 27.09
C LEU A 271 11.74 -8.36 28.25
N GLY A 272 12.26 -8.23 29.47
CA GLY A 272 11.47 -8.47 30.67
C GLY A 272 10.51 -7.32 30.98
N GLU A 273 9.57 -7.55 31.89
CA GLU A 273 8.63 -6.51 32.37
C GLU A 273 9.35 -5.23 32.86
N GLY A 274 8.67 -4.10 32.74
CA GLY A 274 9.09 -2.80 33.27
C GLY A 274 9.21 -1.69 32.23
N GLU A 275 9.89 -0.60 32.59
CA GLU A 275 10.05 0.60 31.75
C GLU A 275 11.33 0.53 30.92
N TRP A 276 11.20 0.82 29.64
CA TRP A 276 12.26 0.70 28.63
C TRP A 276 12.28 1.92 27.73
N VAL A 277 13.41 2.13 27.06
CA VAL A 277 13.60 3.16 26.05
C VAL A 277 14.17 2.51 24.81
N LEU A 278 13.53 2.75 23.66
CA LEU A 278 14.12 2.50 22.35
C LEU A 278 14.89 3.76 21.93
N GLU A 279 16.18 3.61 21.66
CA GLU A 279 17.04 4.61 21.05
C GLU A 279 17.22 4.29 19.55
N LEU A 280 16.93 5.27 18.70
CA LEU A 280 17.25 5.23 17.27
C LEU A 280 18.25 6.34 16.94
N THR A 281 19.40 5.96 16.36
CA THR A 281 20.42 6.91 15.93
C THR A 281 20.77 6.70 14.46
N GLY A 282 20.72 7.75 13.66
CA GLY A 282 21.06 7.68 12.24
C GLY A 282 22.54 7.42 12.00
N ARG A 283 22.83 6.52 11.06
CA ARG A 283 24.19 6.14 10.65
C ARG A 283 24.44 6.45 9.19
N GLY A 284 25.58 7.08 8.93
CA GLY A 284 26.07 7.35 7.59
C GLY A 284 27.09 6.33 7.07
N PRO A 285 27.71 6.61 5.91
CA PRO A 285 28.75 5.78 5.31
C PRO A 285 29.90 5.47 6.26
N GLY A 286 30.25 4.18 6.37
CA GLY A 286 31.29 3.72 7.29
C GLY A 286 30.84 3.59 8.75
N GLY A 287 29.53 3.70 9.03
CA GLY A 287 28.95 3.49 10.37
C GLY A 287 29.08 4.70 11.29
N THR A 288 29.45 5.87 10.78
CA THR A 288 29.51 7.12 11.55
C THR A 288 28.10 7.52 11.98
N LEU A 289 27.90 7.84 13.26
CA LEU A 289 26.64 8.41 13.72
C LEU A 289 26.49 9.82 13.13
N THR A 290 25.37 10.08 12.47
CA THR A 290 25.10 11.35 11.77
C THR A 290 23.97 12.14 12.41
N THR A 291 23.28 11.58 13.40
CA THR A 291 22.24 12.26 14.15
C THR A 291 22.48 12.14 15.65
N VAL A 292 21.88 13.05 16.42
CA VAL A 292 21.62 12.84 17.84
C VAL A 292 20.66 11.65 18.02
N PRO A 293 20.69 10.97 19.18
CA PRO A 293 19.77 9.89 19.47
C PRO A 293 18.32 10.38 19.59
N ALA A 294 17.39 9.67 18.96
CA ALA A 294 15.96 9.83 19.16
C ALA A 294 15.48 8.72 20.11
N THR A 295 14.81 9.10 21.20
CA THR A 295 14.38 8.15 22.25
C THR A 295 12.86 8.04 22.36
N PHE A 296 12.41 6.81 22.57
CA PHE A 296 11.00 6.45 22.65
C PHE A 296 10.77 5.59 23.89
N PRO A 297 10.26 6.17 24.99
CA PRO A 297 9.96 5.41 26.20
C PRO A 297 8.70 4.54 25.99
N PHE A 298 8.73 3.33 26.53
CA PHE A 298 7.60 2.40 26.54
C PHE A 298 7.59 1.54 27.81
N THR A 299 6.45 0.93 28.13
CA THR A 299 6.29 0.09 29.32
C THR A 299 5.77 -1.28 28.92
N LEU A 300 6.43 -2.32 29.40
CA LEU A 300 6.00 -3.70 29.24
C LEU A 300 5.29 -4.18 30.49
N GLN A 301 4.05 -4.63 30.31
CA GLN A 301 3.26 -5.27 31.34
C GLN A 301 3.55 -6.78 31.39
N PRO A 302 3.22 -7.47 32.50
CA PRO A 302 3.28 -8.93 32.53
C PRO A 302 2.29 -9.52 31.51
N GLY A 303 2.78 -10.31 30.56
CA GLY A 303 1.93 -10.91 29.51
C GLY A 303 2.72 -11.46 28.31
N PRO A 304 2.02 -12.02 27.31
CA PRO A 304 2.61 -12.42 26.03
C PRO A 304 2.99 -11.16 25.23
N GLY A 305 4.23 -11.13 24.73
CA GLY A 305 4.76 -10.12 23.81
C GLY A 305 4.47 -8.63 24.10
N ALA A 306 4.88 -7.76 23.20
CA ALA A 306 4.32 -6.40 23.09
C ALA A 306 4.57 -5.83 21.70
N PHE A 307 3.57 -5.14 21.15
CA PHE A 307 3.70 -4.38 19.92
C PHE A 307 3.89 -2.89 20.21
N VAL A 308 4.99 -2.31 19.72
CA VAL A 308 5.35 -0.91 19.98
C VAL A 308 5.43 -0.14 18.66
N PRO A 309 4.38 0.65 18.31
CA PRO A 309 4.42 1.50 17.13
C PRO A 309 5.24 2.77 17.40
N ILE A 310 6.18 3.06 16.50
CA ILE A 310 7.11 4.19 16.59
C ILE A 310 7.00 5.03 15.33
N ALA A 311 6.74 6.33 15.49
CA ALA A 311 6.90 7.32 14.44
C ALA A 311 8.17 8.13 14.74
N VAL A 312 9.16 8.05 13.85
CA VAL A 312 10.44 8.74 14.01
C VAL A 312 10.60 9.77 12.90
N ASP A 313 10.72 11.04 13.29
CA ASP A 313 11.13 12.12 12.39
C ASP A 313 12.48 12.68 12.84
N PHE A 314 13.45 12.73 11.94
CA PHE A 314 14.71 13.45 12.20
C PHE A 314 14.63 14.86 11.59
N PRO A 315 14.47 15.92 12.40
CA PRO A 315 14.61 17.29 11.92
C PRO A 315 16.07 17.60 11.60
N ALA A 316 16.38 18.64 10.82
CA ALA A 316 17.78 18.88 10.43
C ALA A 316 18.69 19.29 11.59
N ALA A 317 18.12 19.86 12.65
CA ALA A 317 18.82 20.12 13.89
C ALA A 317 19.26 18.83 14.62
N ALA A 318 18.63 17.69 14.32
CA ALA A 318 19.04 16.40 14.85
C ALA A 318 20.30 15.86 14.16
N PHE A 319 20.73 16.39 13.01
CA PHE A 319 21.94 15.94 12.34
C PHE A 319 23.19 16.58 12.95
N GLU A 320 24.32 15.87 12.91
CA GLU A 320 25.61 16.34 13.40
C GLU A 320 26.71 16.33 12.30
N PRO A 321 27.18 17.51 11.85
CA PRO A 321 26.65 18.84 12.15
C PRO A 321 25.24 19.03 11.57
N ALA A 322 24.50 20.00 12.11
CA ALA A 322 23.17 20.34 11.61
C ALA A 322 23.24 20.64 10.11
N ILE A 323 22.25 20.16 9.35
CA ILE A 323 22.28 20.32 7.89
C ILE A 323 21.91 21.75 7.54
N GLU A 324 22.93 22.49 7.08
CA GLU A 324 22.80 23.82 6.51
C GLU A 324 23.18 23.79 5.03
N ALA A 325 22.22 24.07 4.16
CA ALA A 325 22.46 24.07 2.71
C ALA A 325 21.55 25.06 2.00
N ALA A 326 22.00 25.60 0.88
CA ALA A 326 21.12 26.33 -0.02
C ALA A 326 20.12 25.38 -0.68
N ALA A 327 18.93 25.90 -1.00
CA ALA A 327 18.03 25.30 -1.95
C ALA A 327 18.32 25.89 -3.34
N ALA A 328 18.27 25.05 -4.37
CA ALA A 328 18.33 25.48 -5.76
C ALA A 328 17.06 25.06 -6.48
N PHE A 329 16.45 25.98 -7.22
CA PHE A 329 15.25 25.68 -7.99
C PHE A 329 15.17 26.48 -9.29
N ALA A 330 14.57 25.87 -10.30
CA ALA A 330 14.18 26.53 -11.54
C ALA A 330 12.67 26.73 -11.51
N LEU A 331 12.21 27.95 -11.77
CA LEU A 331 10.80 28.24 -11.86
C LEU A 331 10.32 27.99 -13.29
N GLU A 332 9.29 27.18 -13.41
CA GLU A 332 8.58 26.92 -14.65
C GLU A 332 7.11 27.30 -14.48
N PHE A 333 6.45 27.69 -15.56
CA PHE A 333 5.04 28.03 -15.53
C PHE A 333 4.26 26.95 -16.25
N ALA A 334 3.23 26.40 -15.61
CA ALA A 334 2.42 25.34 -16.19
C ALA A 334 1.90 25.77 -17.55
N ARG A 335 2.11 24.95 -18.59
CA ARG A 335 1.52 25.21 -19.90
C ARG A 335 -0.01 25.16 -19.81
N GLY A 336 -0.66 25.83 -20.77
CA GLY A 336 -2.11 25.79 -20.89
C GLY A 336 -2.56 24.45 -21.47
N ASP A 337 -3.53 24.52 -22.36
CA ASP A 337 -3.94 23.45 -23.24
C ASP A 337 -2.77 22.83 -24.04
N ALA A 338 -2.89 21.54 -24.35
CA ALA A 338 -1.85 20.75 -25.02
C ALA A 338 -1.44 21.28 -26.41
N GLU A 339 -2.24 22.16 -27.01
CA GLU A 339 -1.96 22.81 -28.29
C GLU A 339 -1.15 24.11 -28.15
N SER A 340 -1.00 24.66 -26.95
CA SER A 340 -0.20 25.86 -26.69
C SER A 340 1.29 25.54 -26.78
N THR A 341 1.93 25.97 -27.87
CA THR A 341 3.38 25.90 -28.07
C THR A 341 4.14 27.09 -27.47
N ALA A 342 3.42 28.04 -26.86
CA ALA A 342 4.01 29.25 -26.32
C ALA A 342 4.88 28.93 -25.10
N THR A 343 6.19 29.12 -25.23
CA THR A 343 7.13 29.05 -24.11
C THR A 343 6.83 30.19 -23.15
N ARG A 344 6.65 29.90 -21.87
CA ARG A 344 6.42 30.94 -20.85
C ARG A 344 7.68 31.12 -20.04
N THR A 345 8.27 32.30 -20.11
CA THR A 345 9.56 32.60 -19.53
C THR A 345 9.57 33.98 -18.91
N CYS A 346 10.44 34.19 -17.92
CA CYS A 346 10.72 35.50 -17.36
C CYS A 346 11.27 36.52 -18.37
N LEU A 347 11.76 36.04 -19.52
CA LEU A 347 12.19 36.86 -20.63
C LEU A 347 11.23 36.63 -21.80
N PRO A 348 10.56 37.66 -22.33
CA PRO A 348 9.85 37.49 -23.60
C PRO A 348 10.89 37.16 -24.69
N PRO A 349 10.76 36.06 -25.46
CA PRO A 349 11.48 35.91 -26.72
C PRO A 349 11.27 37.14 -27.61
N VAL A 350 12.30 37.44 -28.40
CA VAL A 350 12.37 38.62 -29.29
C VAL A 350 11.34 38.52 -30.42
N ASP A 351 10.85 37.32 -30.69
CA ASP A 351 9.83 37.01 -31.68
C ASP A 351 8.50 36.80 -30.93
N GLY A 352 7.59 37.77 -31.00
CA GLY A 352 6.32 37.85 -30.25
C GLY A 352 5.51 36.55 -30.23
N GLY A 353 4.71 36.34 -29.18
CA GLY A 353 3.99 35.09 -28.97
C GLY A 353 3.84 34.63 -27.52
N THR A 354 4.42 35.33 -26.54
CA THR A 354 4.67 34.77 -25.21
C THR A 354 4.30 35.71 -24.08
N LEU A 355 3.59 35.18 -23.08
CA LEU A 355 3.25 35.86 -21.84
C LEU A 355 4.50 36.35 -21.10
N ALA A 356 4.70 37.67 -21.08
CA ALA A 356 5.78 38.31 -20.34
C ALA A 356 5.41 38.42 -18.86
N ILE A 357 6.15 37.70 -18.02
CA ILE A 357 6.03 37.82 -16.56
C ILE A 357 6.90 39.00 -16.11
N ALA A 358 6.27 40.03 -15.55
CA ALA A 358 6.96 41.24 -15.13
C ALA A 358 7.67 41.06 -13.79
N ASP A 359 6.99 40.47 -12.82
CA ASP A 359 7.53 40.20 -11.50
C ASP A 359 7.01 38.88 -10.91
N LEU A 360 7.74 38.42 -9.89
CA LEU A 360 7.39 37.28 -9.06
C LEU A 360 7.24 37.72 -7.62
N VAL A 361 6.28 37.11 -6.92
CA VAL A 361 6.14 37.19 -5.47
C VAL A 361 6.53 35.82 -4.93
N LEU A 362 7.68 35.74 -4.27
CA LEU A 362 8.18 34.51 -3.67
C LEU A 362 8.20 34.65 -2.14
N GLU A 363 7.57 33.71 -1.45
CA GLU A 363 7.52 33.66 0.01
C GLU A 363 7.93 32.25 0.47
N LEU A 364 8.99 32.15 1.27
CA LEU A 364 9.39 30.88 1.87
C LEU A 364 8.67 30.67 3.20
N ARG A 365 8.12 29.47 3.39
CA ARG A 365 7.32 29.07 4.55
C ARG A 365 7.87 27.79 5.15
N ASP A 366 7.47 27.50 6.39
CA ASP A 366 7.78 26.22 7.02
C ASP A 366 7.05 25.05 6.32
N ALA A 367 7.32 23.82 6.78
CA ALA A 367 6.76 22.59 6.24
C ALA A 367 5.22 22.55 6.31
N HIS A 368 4.63 23.28 7.26
CA HIS A 368 3.20 23.35 7.53
C HIS A 368 2.54 24.57 6.86
N GLY A 369 3.28 25.33 6.05
CA GLY A 369 2.81 26.53 5.38
C GLY A 369 2.71 27.78 6.28
N GLY A 370 3.29 27.72 7.49
CA GLY A 370 3.42 28.84 8.41
C GLY A 370 4.59 29.78 8.03
N PRO A 371 4.61 31.01 8.56
CA PRO A 371 5.68 31.96 8.32
C PRO A 371 6.97 31.53 9.04
N LEU A 372 8.12 31.78 8.42
CA LEU A 372 9.42 31.53 9.06
C LEU A 372 9.69 32.55 10.18
N PRO A 373 10.38 32.16 11.28
CA PRO A 373 10.78 33.08 12.34
C PRO A 373 11.68 34.23 11.86
N SER A 374 12.45 33.96 10.80
CA SER A 374 13.25 34.95 10.09
C SER A 374 13.11 34.68 8.59
N PRO A 375 12.77 35.71 7.77
CA PRO A 375 12.62 35.52 6.33
C PRO A 375 13.92 34.99 5.70
N ALA A 376 13.77 33.96 4.87
CA ALA A 376 14.88 33.48 4.07
C ALA A 376 15.26 34.50 2.99
N SER A 377 16.47 34.37 2.45
CA SER A 377 16.94 35.21 1.35
C SER A 377 17.53 34.38 0.22
N LEU A 378 17.57 34.97 -0.96
CA LEU A 378 18.35 34.51 -2.09
C LEU A 378 19.85 34.73 -1.85
N SER A 379 20.68 34.05 -2.64
CA SER A 379 22.14 34.18 -2.55
C SER A 379 22.65 35.60 -2.83
N ASP A 380 21.85 36.44 -3.49
CA ASP A 380 22.15 37.85 -3.74
C ASP A 380 21.64 38.81 -2.64
N GLY A 381 21.01 38.27 -1.59
CA GLY A 381 20.46 39.02 -0.46
C GLY A 381 18.99 39.43 -0.61
N THR A 382 18.35 39.13 -1.74
CA THR A 382 16.91 39.40 -1.94
C THR A 382 16.07 38.59 -0.95
N VAL A 383 15.17 39.22 -0.22
CA VAL A 383 14.36 38.56 0.81
C VAL A 383 13.16 37.83 0.17
N LEU A 384 12.87 36.61 0.64
CA LEU A 384 11.73 35.78 0.21
C LEU A 384 10.56 35.89 1.20
N ASP A 385 10.00 37.10 1.35
CA ASP A 385 8.91 37.43 2.27
C ASP A 385 7.58 37.74 1.57
N GLY A 386 7.48 37.46 0.26
CA GLY A 386 6.33 37.85 -0.55
C GLY A 386 6.41 39.28 -1.10
N THR A 387 7.55 39.96 -0.99
CA THR A 387 7.79 41.18 -1.76
C THR A 387 7.99 40.86 -3.25
N PRO A 388 7.47 41.66 -4.20
CA PRO A 388 7.73 41.47 -5.62
C PRO A 388 9.21 41.59 -5.96
N ILE A 389 9.71 40.65 -6.75
CA ILE A 389 11.08 40.59 -7.27
C ILE A 389 11.07 40.50 -8.80
N PRO A 390 12.12 41.00 -9.49
CA PRO A 390 12.25 40.79 -10.92
C PRO A 390 12.25 39.31 -11.27
N CYS A 391 11.59 38.94 -12.36
CA CYS A 391 11.50 37.55 -12.81
C CYS A 391 12.91 37.02 -13.17
N PRO A 392 13.43 35.97 -12.48
CA PRO A 392 14.78 35.49 -12.66
C PRO A 392 14.92 34.70 -13.97
N SER A 393 15.98 34.95 -14.73
CA SER A 393 16.25 34.25 -16.00
C SER A 393 17.10 32.98 -15.83
N ALA A 394 17.41 32.58 -14.60
CA ALA A 394 18.31 31.48 -14.27
C ALA A 394 17.83 30.73 -13.03
N ILE A 395 18.51 29.62 -12.71
CA ILE A 395 18.32 28.87 -11.47
C ILE A 395 18.45 29.82 -10.28
N VAL A 396 17.40 29.84 -9.45
CA VAL A 396 17.34 30.61 -8.21
C VAL A 396 18.02 29.79 -7.11
N ARG A 397 18.84 30.45 -6.30
CA ARG A 397 19.51 29.84 -5.16
C ARG A 397 19.22 30.65 -3.92
N THR A 398 18.83 29.97 -2.84
CA THR A 398 18.72 30.61 -1.52
C THR A 398 20.12 30.81 -0.91
N ALA A 399 20.22 31.68 0.09
CA ALA A 399 21.27 31.55 1.09
C ALA A 399 21.16 30.19 1.79
N ALA A 400 22.19 29.80 2.55
CA ALA A 400 22.13 28.56 3.32
C ALA A 400 20.95 28.61 4.31
N LEU A 401 20.13 27.56 4.30
CA LEU A 401 18.99 27.38 5.18
C LEU A 401 19.34 26.32 6.22
N SER A 402 18.98 26.53 7.47
CA SER A 402 18.93 25.47 8.48
C SER A 402 17.70 24.61 8.18
N TRP A 403 17.89 23.38 7.71
CA TRP A 403 16.80 22.58 7.16
C TRP A 403 15.78 22.17 8.24
N GLY A 404 14.54 21.92 7.82
CA GLY A 404 13.43 21.54 8.71
C GLY A 404 12.24 21.06 7.90
N GLY A 405 12.08 21.63 6.71
CA GLY A 405 11.03 21.34 5.74
C GLY A 405 10.51 22.69 5.27
N PHE A 406 10.64 23.01 3.99
CA PHE A 406 10.28 24.33 3.48
C PHE A 406 9.33 24.21 2.32
N SER A 407 8.29 25.05 2.35
CA SER A 407 7.38 25.24 1.23
C SER A 407 7.62 26.60 0.60
N LEU A 408 7.64 26.64 -0.73
CA LEU A 408 7.73 27.88 -1.49
C LEU A 408 6.34 28.25 -2.00
N ARG A 409 5.88 29.43 -1.58
CA ARG A 409 4.72 30.08 -2.17
C ARG A 409 5.21 30.99 -3.29
N ALA A 410 4.61 30.88 -4.46
CA ALA A 410 5.00 31.64 -5.64
C ALA A 410 3.79 32.21 -6.38
N GLN A 411 3.84 33.49 -6.74
CA GLN A 411 2.91 34.11 -7.68
C GLN A 411 3.70 34.78 -8.80
N ALA A 412 3.18 34.74 -10.02
CA ALA A 412 3.76 35.40 -11.17
C ALA A 412 2.76 36.35 -11.81
N ARG A 413 3.19 37.59 -12.05
CA ARG A 413 2.30 38.68 -12.45
C ARG A 413 2.65 39.21 -13.83
N ALA A 414 1.61 39.55 -14.59
CA ALA A 414 1.74 40.32 -15.82
C ALA A 414 2.13 41.79 -15.52
N ALA A 415 2.47 42.54 -16.55
CA ALA A 415 2.91 43.94 -16.43
C ALA A 415 1.87 44.90 -15.82
N ASP A 416 0.58 44.56 -15.90
CA ASP A 416 -0.53 45.29 -15.29
C ASP A 416 -0.76 44.93 -13.81
N GLY A 417 0.01 43.97 -13.27
CA GLY A 417 -0.11 43.45 -11.91
C GLY A 417 -1.07 42.26 -11.76
N THR A 418 -1.71 41.80 -12.84
CA THR A 418 -2.61 40.64 -12.83
C THR A 418 -1.83 39.36 -12.50
N VAL A 419 -2.32 38.56 -11.54
CA VAL A 419 -1.69 37.28 -11.18
C VAL A 419 -2.07 36.21 -12.20
N CYS A 420 -1.09 35.76 -12.98
CA CYS A 420 -1.27 34.75 -14.02
C CYS A 420 -1.00 33.32 -13.54
N PHE A 421 -0.07 33.18 -12.59
CA PHE A 421 0.32 31.90 -12.00
C PHE A 421 0.40 32.05 -10.50
N SER A 422 -0.05 31.04 -9.77
CA SER A 422 -0.04 31.06 -8.32
C SER A 422 -0.03 29.65 -7.78
N THR A 423 0.81 29.39 -6.78
CA THR A 423 0.69 28.18 -5.95
C THR A 423 -0.52 28.25 -5.01
N ASP A 424 -1.08 29.44 -4.78
CA ASP A 424 -2.30 29.65 -4.00
C ASP A 424 -3.53 29.46 -4.90
N THR A 425 -3.84 28.23 -5.29
CA THR A 425 -5.10 27.98 -6.00
C THR A 425 -6.25 27.87 -4.98
N PRO A 426 -7.41 28.52 -5.22
CA PRO A 426 -8.56 28.51 -4.31
C PRO A 426 -9.06 27.10 -3.94
N ASP A 427 -8.86 26.13 -4.81
CA ASP A 427 -9.35 24.75 -4.65
C ASP A 427 -8.44 23.88 -3.76
N GLY A 428 -7.38 24.45 -3.16
CA GLY A 428 -6.41 23.70 -2.36
C GLY A 428 -5.56 22.71 -3.16
N GLY A 429 -5.68 22.70 -4.50
CA GLY A 429 -4.97 21.78 -5.41
C GLY A 429 -3.51 22.17 -5.70
N GLY A 430 -3.07 23.35 -5.29
CA GLY A 430 -1.67 23.75 -5.31
C GLY A 430 -0.92 23.00 -4.22
N ALA A 431 -0.35 21.85 -4.54
CA ALA A 431 0.57 21.18 -3.63
C ALA A 431 1.70 22.17 -3.27
N PRO A 432 2.04 22.34 -1.98
CA PRO A 432 3.14 23.21 -1.60
C PRO A 432 4.39 22.80 -2.37
N LEU A 433 5.08 23.78 -2.96
CA LEU A 433 6.34 23.52 -3.64
C LEU A 433 7.39 23.23 -2.58
N VAL A 434 7.55 21.95 -2.23
CA VAL A 434 8.48 21.54 -1.17
C VAL A 434 9.92 21.57 -1.71
N LEU A 435 10.81 22.21 -0.94
CA LEU A 435 12.24 22.28 -1.26
C LEU A 435 13.01 21.15 -0.58
N ALA A 436 14.18 20.83 -1.12
CA ALA A 436 15.15 19.89 -0.54
C ALA A 436 16.56 20.50 -0.52
N PRO A 437 17.42 20.11 0.45
CA PRO A 437 18.81 20.55 0.50
C PRO A 437 19.56 20.07 -0.73
N GLY A 438 20.39 20.96 -1.29
CA GLY A 438 21.34 20.55 -2.32
C GLY A 438 21.61 21.59 -3.39
N SER A 439 22.58 21.27 -4.23
CA SER A 439 23.06 22.13 -5.30
C SER A 439 22.31 21.94 -6.62
N SER A 440 21.63 20.79 -6.78
CA SER A 440 20.85 20.43 -7.96
C SER A 440 19.51 21.18 -7.95
N ALA A 441 19.21 21.87 -9.05
CA ALA A 441 17.98 22.64 -9.16
C ALA A 441 16.77 21.70 -9.31
N VAL A 442 15.79 21.84 -8.42
CA VAL A 442 14.48 21.21 -8.61
C VAL A 442 13.65 22.10 -9.54
N SER A 443 12.99 21.50 -10.54
CA SER A 443 12.01 22.23 -11.34
C SER A 443 10.72 22.39 -10.55
N LEU A 444 10.29 23.64 -10.38
CA LEU A 444 9.09 24.03 -9.67
C LEU A 444 8.10 24.65 -10.66
N VAL A 445 7.07 23.87 -11.00
CA VAL A 445 6.04 24.31 -11.94
C VAL A 445 4.94 25.06 -11.17
N ILE A 446 4.78 26.35 -11.45
CA ILE A 446 3.74 27.19 -10.86
C ILE A 446 2.47 27.03 -11.70
N PRO A 447 1.33 26.60 -11.10
CA PRO A 447 0.11 26.38 -11.85
C PRO A 447 -0.52 27.71 -12.30
N ARG A 448 -1.27 27.64 -13.40
CA ARG A 448 -2.00 28.78 -13.96
C ARG A 448 -3.20 29.09 -13.08
N VAL A 449 -3.44 30.38 -12.81
CA VAL A 449 -4.68 30.80 -12.16
C VAL A 449 -5.82 30.68 -13.16
N LEU A 450 -6.90 30.02 -12.76
CA LEU A 450 -8.13 29.89 -13.54
C LEU A 450 -9.29 30.54 -12.77
N ASP A 451 -10.21 31.14 -13.50
CA ASP A 451 -11.47 31.66 -12.98
C ASP A 451 -12.50 30.52 -12.77
N GLU A 452 -13.70 30.87 -12.31
CA GLU A 452 -14.81 29.93 -12.06
C GLU A 452 -15.24 29.15 -13.31
N ASN A 453 -14.91 29.63 -14.51
CA ASN A 453 -15.21 28.96 -15.78
C ASN A 453 -14.04 28.11 -16.29
N GLY A 454 -12.96 27.98 -15.51
CA GLY A 454 -11.75 27.26 -15.91
C GLY A 454 -10.90 28.03 -16.93
N LEU A 455 -11.07 29.34 -17.07
CA LEU A 455 -10.31 30.17 -17.99
C LEU A 455 -9.28 31.03 -17.25
N PRO A 456 -8.09 31.27 -17.82
CA PRO A 456 -7.14 32.21 -17.23
C PRO A 456 -7.68 33.65 -17.30
N PRO A 457 -7.19 34.54 -16.41
CA PRO A 457 -7.43 35.99 -16.51
C PRO A 457 -7.09 36.50 -17.91
N ALA A 458 -7.82 37.52 -18.38
CA ALA A 458 -7.67 38.04 -19.75
C ALA A 458 -6.22 38.38 -20.11
N ALA A 459 -5.52 39.14 -19.25
CA ALA A 459 -4.10 39.50 -19.40
C ALA A 459 -3.13 38.30 -19.43
N CYS A 460 -3.61 37.11 -19.08
CA CYS A 460 -2.84 35.88 -18.98
C CYS A 460 -3.34 34.81 -19.96
N ARG A 461 -4.33 35.11 -20.80
CA ARG A 461 -4.99 34.16 -21.69
C ARG A 461 -4.24 34.08 -23.01
N ASP A 462 -3.89 32.85 -23.39
CA ASP A 462 -3.31 32.59 -24.70
C ASP A 462 -4.38 32.67 -25.77
N CYS A 463 -4.01 33.11 -26.97
CA CYS A 463 -4.89 33.18 -28.12
C CYS A 463 -4.13 32.93 -29.43
N THR A 464 -4.88 32.57 -30.45
CA THR A 464 -4.44 32.51 -31.86
C THR A 464 -5.32 33.39 -32.74
N THR A 465 -6.48 33.83 -32.23
CA THR A 465 -7.45 34.68 -32.91
C THR A 465 -8.15 35.58 -31.90
N ASP A 466 -8.64 36.75 -32.33
CA ASP A 466 -9.38 37.70 -31.48
C ASP A 466 -10.61 37.10 -30.81
N VAL A 467 -11.25 36.11 -31.46
CA VAL A 467 -12.46 35.45 -30.94
C VAL A 467 -12.22 34.75 -29.60
N GLN A 468 -10.98 34.33 -29.32
CA GLN A 468 -10.60 33.66 -28.07
C GLN A 468 -10.47 34.66 -26.89
N CYS A 469 -10.43 35.96 -27.17
CA CYS A 469 -10.19 37.03 -26.21
C CYS A 469 -11.47 37.70 -25.70
N GLY A 470 -12.65 37.22 -26.09
CA GLY A 470 -13.92 37.83 -25.70
C GLY A 470 -14.05 39.23 -26.29
N ASP A 471 -13.97 40.26 -25.44
CA ASP A 471 -14.04 41.66 -25.86
C ASP A 471 -12.65 42.26 -26.24
N GLY A 472 -11.56 41.51 -26.04
CA GLY A 472 -10.19 41.91 -26.35
C GLY A 472 -9.70 41.50 -27.75
N THR A 473 -8.45 41.84 -28.06
CA THR A 473 -7.78 41.42 -29.31
C THR A 473 -6.61 40.48 -29.02
N CYS A 474 -6.34 39.58 -29.96
CA CYS A 474 -5.21 38.68 -29.88
C CYS A 474 -3.94 39.36 -30.43
N VAL A 475 -3.10 39.85 -29.51
CA VAL A 475 -1.84 40.51 -29.84
C VAL A 475 -0.71 39.58 -29.45
N ASP A 476 0.09 39.18 -30.44
CA ASP A 476 1.25 38.31 -30.22
C ASP A 476 0.94 37.08 -29.35
N GLY A 477 -0.19 36.42 -29.64
CA GLY A 477 -0.59 35.18 -28.97
C GLY A 477 -1.21 35.34 -27.57
N LEU A 478 -1.48 36.58 -27.13
CA LEU A 478 -2.14 36.89 -25.85
C LEU A 478 -3.35 37.81 -26.02
N CYS A 479 -4.30 37.70 -25.12
CA CYS A 479 -5.45 38.59 -25.08
C CYS A 479 -5.10 39.90 -24.36
N GLU A 480 -5.29 41.02 -25.07
CA GLU A 480 -5.19 42.39 -24.55
C GLU A 480 -6.54 43.10 -24.50
#